data_AF-A0A960XML3-F1
#
_entry.id   AF-A0A960XML3-F1
#
_cell.length_a   1.000
_cell.length_b   1.000
_cell.length_c   1.000
_cell.angle_alpha   90.00
_cell.angle_beta   90.00
_cell.angle_gamma   90.00
#
_symmetry.space_group_name_H-M   'P 1'
#
loop_
_entity.id
_entity.type
_entity.pdbx_description
1 polymer ?
#
loop_
_entity_poly.entity_id
_entity_poly.type
_entity_poly.pdbx_seq_one_letter_code
_entity_poly.pdbx_strand_id
1 'polypeptide(L)'
;MAALADRCPLLVVLGADLLNHGRLPETVTDETAFRERVFKGFRDEFLRSIPSDRKERVGRLIQFLSLVTPAPQEDRLVDLAAGVLGCSALDIAEDIDALQAAGLVVENREGIRLYPDLFADAVLLDACLDFSGRPSRLHREIIARLPAREFPSLMRNLAQADWATRTRMRTRAPLFQPVWKSFLQRFRAATWEPKLRFPFGDAGNALGFLDGLDVQQQPVREQEDREALLGEWASVALFLPENTLELARLAMSMMADPDAGGTGQPAKAPDSSRAAVSRALPRLLGPLVVWHPDYAAAALEILWSLDSEELPENRPCDANGIGAIAAAATFEFDKPLSATQSVIDWLSVKLLEPGAIERLQREPWILSAPLKPFFCREVERHWSAGRTVHFSSLPVSLDRVRPLRQAALGLVERFFGAGQLALAHAVIPAVEEAIMPCCGRFGRKVTEQEQEAWRAERLAALRVIETAIELHKDSPSLLIRLRRTLWRCIEADPDPSLVAECRRTHARIPDGFSLRVARLLTSWPTDELDVRSGSDLNVGVTEAERQWEAF
;
A
#
# COMPACT_ATOMS: atom_id res chain seq x y z
N MET A 1 15.87 -19.62 23.73
CA MET A 1 14.62 -18.90 24.02
C MET A 1 14.42 -17.66 23.15
N ALA A 2 15.29 -16.64 23.19
CA ALA A 2 15.12 -15.44 22.35
C ALA A 2 14.99 -15.75 20.83
N ALA A 3 15.72 -16.74 20.32
CA ALA A 3 15.56 -17.22 18.95
C ALA A 3 14.22 -17.96 18.70
N LEU A 4 13.74 -18.76 19.66
CA LEU A 4 12.43 -19.45 19.60
C LEU A 4 11.23 -18.50 19.75
N ALA A 5 11.46 -17.29 20.25
CA ALA A 5 10.46 -16.28 20.44
C ALA A 5 10.43 -15.26 19.28
N ASP A 6 11.16 -15.51 18.20
CA ASP A 6 11.41 -14.56 17.10
C ASP A 6 11.82 -13.17 17.61
N ARG A 7 12.61 -13.14 18.70
CA ARG A 7 13.04 -11.93 19.41
C ARG A 7 11.89 -11.05 19.91
N CYS A 8 10.67 -11.57 20.01
CA CYS A 8 9.52 -10.91 20.64
C CYS A 8 9.72 -10.88 22.16
N PRO A 9 9.89 -9.69 22.78
CA PRO A 9 10.15 -9.59 24.23
C PRO A 9 9.04 -10.23 25.07
N LEU A 10 7.78 -10.08 24.65
CA LEU A 10 6.64 -10.68 25.34
C LEU A 10 6.73 -12.20 25.41
N LEU A 11 6.98 -12.86 24.27
CA LEU A 11 7.11 -14.32 24.20
C LEU A 11 8.31 -14.82 25.02
N VAL A 12 9.40 -14.05 25.05
CA VAL A 12 10.56 -14.36 25.90
C VAL A 12 10.18 -14.33 27.37
N VAL A 13 9.48 -13.30 27.84
CA VAL A 13 9.07 -13.16 29.24
C VAL A 13 8.07 -14.24 29.64
N LEU A 14 7.02 -14.45 28.85
CA LEU A 14 6.01 -15.49 29.12
C LEU A 14 6.61 -16.90 29.07
N GLY A 15 7.48 -17.17 28.10
CA GLY A 15 8.17 -18.45 27.98
C GLY A 15 9.13 -18.72 29.13
N ALA A 16 9.85 -17.71 29.59
CA ALA A 16 10.74 -17.81 30.76
C ALA A 16 9.95 -18.12 32.04
N ASP A 17 8.81 -17.44 32.24
CA ASP A 17 7.94 -17.70 33.39
C ASP A 17 7.42 -19.16 33.41
N LEU A 18 6.94 -19.66 32.27
CA LEU A 18 6.47 -21.04 32.15
C LEU A 18 7.59 -22.08 32.34
N LEU A 19 8.80 -21.76 31.90
CA LEU A 19 9.97 -22.62 32.11
C LEU A 19 10.37 -22.66 33.59
N ASN A 20 10.39 -21.51 34.26
CA ASN A 20 10.70 -21.41 35.69
C ASN A 20 9.71 -22.22 36.56
N HIS A 21 8.46 -22.33 36.12
CA HIS A 21 7.42 -23.12 36.81
C HIS A 21 7.34 -24.58 36.34
N GLY A 22 8.27 -25.06 35.52
CA GLY A 22 8.33 -26.45 35.03
C GLY A 22 7.20 -26.85 34.07
N ARG A 23 6.54 -25.88 33.44
CA ARG A 23 5.37 -26.09 32.55
C ARG A 23 5.72 -26.03 31.08
N LEU A 24 6.87 -25.47 30.75
CA LEU A 24 7.47 -25.54 29.42
C LEU A 24 8.66 -26.52 29.44
N PRO A 25 8.60 -27.64 28.69
CA PRO A 25 9.73 -28.58 28.61
C PRO A 25 10.94 -27.94 27.94
N GLU A 26 12.14 -28.20 28.45
CA GLU A 26 13.40 -27.74 27.84
C GLU A 26 13.64 -28.34 26.44
N THR A 27 12.89 -29.39 26.06
CA THR A 27 13.00 -30.09 24.78
C THR A 27 12.29 -29.40 23.62
N VAL A 28 11.58 -28.30 23.85
CA VAL A 28 10.90 -27.55 22.78
C VAL A 28 11.94 -26.80 21.94
N THR A 29 12.12 -27.25 20.70
CA THR A 29 13.09 -26.69 19.74
C THR A 29 12.43 -26.05 18.51
N ASP A 30 11.13 -26.28 18.33
CA ASP A 30 10.33 -25.69 17.25
C ASP A 30 9.66 -24.39 17.71
N GLU A 31 9.76 -23.34 16.88
CA GLU A 31 9.22 -22.01 17.15
C GLU A 31 7.69 -22.01 17.27
N THR A 32 7.00 -22.76 16.39
CA THR A 32 5.53 -22.83 16.37
C THR A 32 5.03 -23.54 17.62
N ALA A 33 5.60 -24.70 17.94
CA ALA A 33 5.30 -25.46 19.14
C ALA A 33 5.61 -24.67 20.42
N PHE A 34 6.70 -23.89 20.44
CA PHE A 34 7.02 -22.99 21.54
C PHE A 34 5.91 -21.95 21.72
N ARG A 35 5.55 -21.23 20.65
CA ARG A 35 4.54 -20.18 20.72
C ARG A 35 3.17 -20.70 21.14
N GLU A 36 2.71 -21.80 20.55
CA GLU A 36 1.44 -22.46 20.92
C GLU A 36 1.43 -22.83 22.40
N ARG A 37 2.53 -23.39 22.90
CA ARG A 37 2.63 -23.83 24.30
C ARG A 37 2.69 -22.65 25.27
N VAL A 38 3.36 -21.56 24.89
CA VAL A 38 3.40 -20.33 25.69
C VAL A 38 2.00 -19.73 25.82
N PHE A 39 1.27 -19.56 24.72
CA PHE A 39 -0.07 -18.98 24.78
C PHE A 39 -1.11 -19.89 25.44
N LYS A 40 -1.00 -21.21 25.24
CA LYS A 40 -1.83 -22.17 25.97
C LYS A 40 -1.54 -22.10 27.47
N GLY A 41 -0.27 -22.08 27.88
CA GLY A 41 0.12 -21.96 29.27
C GLY A 41 -0.36 -20.64 29.90
N PHE A 42 -0.28 -19.54 29.17
CA PHE A 42 -0.79 -18.23 29.59
C PHE A 42 -2.31 -18.26 29.80
N ARG A 43 -3.07 -18.83 28.86
CA ARG A 43 -4.53 -19.02 28.99
C ARG A 43 -4.88 -19.88 30.21
N ASP A 44 -4.20 -21.01 30.36
CA ASP A 44 -4.48 -21.99 31.41
C ASP A 44 -4.09 -21.47 32.80
N GLU A 45 -3.11 -20.55 32.90
CA GLU A 45 -2.82 -19.82 34.13
C GLU A 45 -3.96 -18.87 34.49
N PHE A 46 -4.42 -18.05 33.53
CA PHE A 46 -5.55 -17.16 33.77
C PHE A 46 -6.82 -17.92 34.15
N LEU A 47 -7.17 -18.97 33.41
CA LEU A 47 -8.36 -19.77 33.71
C LEU A 47 -8.28 -20.48 35.07
N ARG A 48 -7.09 -20.60 35.69
CA ARG A 48 -6.96 -21.16 37.04
C ARG A 48 -7.41 -20.22 38.15
N SER A 49 -7.33 -18.90 37.96
CA SER A 49 -7.85 -17.91 38.91
C SER A 49 -9.36 -17.72 38.83
N ILE A 50 -10.01 -18.24 37.79
CA ILE A 50 -11.46 -18.17 37.59
C ILE A 50 -12.17 -19.30 38.38
N PRO A 51 -13.32 -19.06 39.02
CA PRO A 51 -14.12 -20.12 39.67
C PRO A 51 -14.50 -21.26 38.72
N SER A 52 -14.44 -22.51 39.19
CA SER A 52 -14.59 -23.72 38.35
C SER A 52 -15.90 -23.79 37.57
N ASP A 53 -16.99 -23.25 38.12
CA ASP A 53 -18.32 -23.13 37.51
C ASP A 53 -18.37 -22.11 36.35
N ARG A 54 -17.46 -21.13 36.34
CA ARG A 54 -17.36 -20.09 35.30
C ARG A 54 -16.29 -20.38 34.24
N LYS A 55 -15.31 -21.25 34.52
CA LYS A 55 -14.13 -21.50 33.66
C LYS A 55 -14.49 -21.80 32.21
N GLU A 56 -15.46 -22.68 31.97
CA GLU A 56 -15.85 -23.06 30.61
C GLU A 56 -16.46 -21.88 29.85
N ARG A 57 -17.36 -21.12 30.50
CA ARG A 57 -18.02 -19.95 29.93
C ARG A 57 -17.01 -18.86 29.59
N VAL A 58 -16.12 -18.51 30.52
CA VAL A 58 -15.04 -17.52 30.30
C VAL A 58 -14.09 -17.98 29.19
N GLY A 59 -13.75 -19.27 29.14
CA GLY A 59 -12.95 -19.82 28.04
C GLY A 59 -13.61 -19.66 26.66
N ARG A 60 -14.92 -19.90 26.56
CA ARG A 60 -15.69 -19.68 25.33
C ARG A 60 -15.88 -18.20 25.01
N LEU A 61 -15.97 -17.33 26.01
CA LEU A 61 -15.99 -15.87 25.83
C LEU A 61 -14.67 -15.37 25.26
N ILE A 62 -13.53 -15.84 25.76
CA ILE A 62 -12.20 -15.52 25.18
C ILE A 62 -12.14 -15.94 23.70
N GLN A 63 -12.65 -17.13 23.36
CA GLN A 63 -12.74 -17.57 21.96
C GLN A 63 -13.67 -16.67 21.13
N PHE A 64 -14.83 -16.29 21.66
CA PHE A 64 -15.76 -15.37 21.00
C PHE A 64 -15.11 -14.00 20.75
N LEU A 65 -14.49 -13.40 21.77
CA LEU A 65 -13.83 -12.10 21.66
C LEU A 65 -12.66 -12.12 20.67
N SER A 66 -11.93 -13.24 20.55
CA SER A 66 -10.86 -13.38 19.55
C SER A 66 -11.34 -13.26 18.10
N LEU A 67 -12.63 -13.54 17.86
CA LEU A 67 -13.25 -13.43 16.54
C LEU A 67 -13.76 -12.02 16.28
N VAL A 68 -14.37 -11.37 17.27
CA VAL A 68 -15.12 -10.13 17.03
C VAL A 68 -14.40 -8.85 17.45
N THR A 69 -13.34 -8.95 18.28
CA THR A 69 -12.61 -7.76 18.77
C THR A 69 -11.40 -7.41 17.90
N PRO A 70 -11.01 -6.12 17.81
CA PRO A 70 -11.53 -4.96 18.52
C PRO A 70 -12.98 -4.59 18.14
N ALA A 71 -13.81 -4.26 19.13
CA ALA A 71 -15.20 -3.84 18.92
C ALA A 71 -15.70 -2.91 20.05
N PRO A 72 -16.62 -1.96 19.76
CA PRO A 72 -17.24 -1.13 20.78
C PRO A 72 -17.87 -1.97 21.91
N GLN A 73 -17.65 -1.57 23.17
CA GLN A 73 -18.28 -2.19 24.33
C GLN A 73 -19.70 -1.65 24.51
N GLU A 74 -20.62 -2.14 23.69
CA GLU A 74 -22.04 -1.79 23.73
C GLU A 74 -22.88 -2.99 24.17
N ASP A 75 -24.09 -2.74 24.68
CA ASP A 75 -25.06 -3.78 25.09
C ASP A 75 -25.26 -4.83 23.98
N ARG A 76 -25.21 -4.40 22.71
CA ARG A 76 -25.34 -5.27 21.55
C ARG A 76 -24.25 -6.35 21.48
N LEU A 77 -23.00 -6.04 21.82
CA LEU A 77 -21.91 -7.03 21.84
C LEU A 77 -22.16 -8.07 22.94
N VAL A 78 -22.61 -7.60 24.10
CA VAL A 78 -22.93 -8.44 25.27
C VAL A 78 -24.11 -9.37 24.94
N ASP A 79 -25.18 -8.84 24.35
CA ASP A 79 -26.37 -9.59 23.95
C ASP A 79 -26.05 -10.65 22.89
N LEU A 80 -25.21 -10.32 21.91
CA LEU A 80 -24.78 -11.26 20.88
C LEU A 80 -23.90 -12.38 21.46
N ALA A 81 -22.95 -12.03 22.33
CA ALA A 81 -22.14 -13.01 23.03
C ALA A 81 -23.02 -13.94 23.88
N ALA A 82 -23.97 -13.39 24.63
CA ALA A 82 -24.92 -14.15 25.44
C ALA A 82 -25.76 -15.10 24.58
N GLY A 83 -26.27 -14.63 23.44
CA GLY A 83 -27.01 -15.43 22.48
C GLY A 83 -26.19 -16.58 21.88
N VAL A 84 -24.94 -16.32 21.47
CA VAL A 84 -24.04 -17.33 20.88
C VAL A 84 -23.57 -18.35 21.91
N LEU A 85 -23.30 -17.91 23.15
CA LEU A 85 -22.77 -18.76 24.21
C LEU A 85 -23.87 -19.48 25.00
N GLY A 86 -25.11 -19.00 24.93
CA GLY A 86 -26.28 -19.60 25.59
C GLY A 86 -26.37 -19.27 27.07
N CYS A 87 -25.96 -18.07 27.49
CA CYS A 87 -26.02 -17.58 28.87
C CYS A 87 -26.70 -16.21 28.96
N SER A 88 -26.77 -15.61 30.15
CA SER A 88 -27.38 -14.28 30.32
C SER A 88 -26.43 -13.15 29.91
N ALA A 89 -26.97 -12.01 29.48
CA ALA A 89 -26.17 -10.81 29.19
C ALA A 89 -25.41 -10.32 30.44
N LEU A 90 -26.02 -10.45 31.62
CA LEU A 90 -25.37 -10.11 32.90
C LEU A 90 -24.11 -10.97 33.14
N ASP A 91 -24.20 -12.29 32.91
CA ASP A 91 -23.06 -13.19 33.03
C ASP A 91 -21.90 -12.79 32.10
N ILE A 92 -22.22 -12.35 30.89
CA ILE A 92 -21.21 -11.89 29.92
C ILE A 92 -20.56 -10.59 30.37
N ALA A 93 -21.35 -9.62 30.82
CA ALA A 93 -20.82 -8.35 31.32
C ALA A 93 -19.85 -8.58 32.49
N GLU A 94 -20.25 -9.40 33.47
CA GLU A 94 -19.40 -9.75 34.61
C GLU A 94 -18.11 -10.50 34.20
N ASP A 95 -18.19 -11.35 33.18
CA ASP A 95 -17.02 -12.06 32.65
C ASP A 95 -16.09 -11.11 31.86
N ILE A 96 -16.62 -10.11 31.14
CA ILE A 96 -15.82 -9.07 30.47
C ILE A 96 -15.10 -8.22 31.52
N ASP A 97 -15.79 -7.78 32.58
CA ASP A 97 -15.19 -7.01 33.67
C ASP A 97 -14.06 -7.79 34.36
N ALA A 98 -14.25 -9.11 34.55
CA ALA A 98 -13.22 -9.97 35.11
C ALA A 98 -11.99 -10.09 34.17
N LEU A 99 -12.20 -10.16 32.86
CA LEU A 99 -11.12 -10.16 31.87
C LEU A 99 -10.38 -8.82 31.82
N GLN A 100 -11.10 -7.70 32.00
CA GLN A 100 -10.51 -6.36 32.09
C GLN A 100 -9.67 -6.20 33.36
N ALA A 101 -10.19 -6.63 34.51
CA ALA A 101 -9.48 -6.60 35.79
C ALA A 101 -8.17 -7.42 35.74
N ALA A 102 -8.14 -8.48 34.93
CA ALA A 102 -6.96 -9.30 34.70
C ALA A 102 -6.03 -8.79 33.59
N GLY A 103 -6.39 -7.70 32.89
CA GLY A 103 -5.62 -7.13 31.79
C GLY A 103 -5.62 -7.96 30.50
N LEU A 104 -6.50 -8.97 30.38
CA LEU A 104 -6.69 -9.75 29.16
C LEU A 104 -7.62 -9.07 28.16
N VAL A 105 -8.50 -8.20 28.65
CA VAL A 105 -9.27 -7.29 27.82
C VAL A 105 -8.82 -5.87 28.15
N VAL A 106 -8.52 -5.08 27.13
CA VAL A 106 -8.19 -3.66 27.30
C VAL A 106 -9.11 -2.82 26.42
N GLU A 107 -9.47 -1.64 26.91
CA GLU A 107 -10.28 -0.68 26.17
C GLU A 107 -9.39 0.38 25.54
N ASN A 108 -9.63 0.69 24.26
CA ASN A 108 -8.98 1.76 23.52
C ASN A 108 -10.03 2.56 22.71
N ARG A 109 -9.59 3.41 21.79
CA ARG A 109 -10.51 4.20 20.94
C ARG A 109 -11.38 3.36 20.01
N GLU A 110 -11.02 2.12 19.75
CA GLU A 110 -11.73 1.16 18.88
C GLU A 110 -12.67 0.24 19.69
N GLY A 111 -12.71 0.42 21.03
CA GLY A 111 -13.50 -0.38 21.96
C GLY A 111 -12.67 -1.40 22.73
N ILE A 112 -13.24 -2.55 23.06
CA ILE A 112 -12.54 -3.62 23.77
C ILE A 112 -11.76 -4.50 22.81
N ARG A 113 -10.57 -4.92 23.23
CA ARG A 113 -9.73 -5.90 22.53
C ARG A 113 -9.10 -6.90 23.48
N LEU A 114 -8.87 -8.12 22.99
CA LEU A 114 -8.02 -9.08 23.69
C LEU A 114 -6.56 -8.65 23.64
N TYR A 115 -5.88 -8.75 24.78
CA TYR A 115 -4.48 -8.39 24.93
C TYR A 115 -3.69 -9.54 25.59
N PRO A 116 -2.44 -9.79 25.16
CA PRO A 116 -1.74 -9.19 24.01
C PRO A 116 -2.27 -9.65 22.64
N ASP A 117 -2.07 -8.87 21.58
CA ASP A 117 -2.59 -9.18 20.23
C ASP A 117 -2.13 -10.57 19.72
N LEU A 118 -0.88 -10.96 20.00
CA LEU A 118 -0.37 -12.29 19.65
C LEU A 118 -1.10 -13.44 20.38
N PHE A 119 -1.63 -13.18 21.58
CA PHE A 119 -2.47 -14.14 22.30
C PHE A 119 -3.85 -14.25 21.63
N ALA A 120 -4.44 -13.12 21.22
CA ALA A 120 -5.70 -13.11 20.49
C ALA A 120 -5.60 -13.92 19.20
N ASP A 121 -4.53 -13.74 18.42
CA ASP A 121 -4.25 -14.50 17.19
C ASP A 121 -4.15 -16.02 17.42
N ALA A 122 -3.51 -16.42 18.53
CA ALA A 122 -3.38 -17.83 18.89
C ALA A 122 -4.73 -18.45 19.26
N VAL A 123 -5.55 -17.73 20.05
CA VAL A 123 -6.89 -18.16 20.43
C VAL A 123 -7.82 -18.23 19.22
N LEU A 124 -7.71 -17.29 18.28
CA LEU A 124 -8.55 -17.20 17.08
C LEU A 124 -8.46 -18.47 16.22
N LEU A 125 -7.26 -19.03 16.04
CA LEU A 125 -7.06 -20.26 15.28
C LEU A 125 -7.71 -21.47 15.97
N ASP A 126 -7.50 -21.60 17.28
CA ASP A 126 -8.15 -22.63 18.11
C ASP A 126 -9.68 -22.51 18.08
N ALA A 127 -10.20 -21.28 18.05
CA ALA A 127 -11.63 -21.00 18.05
C ALA A 127 -12.29 -21.34 16.70
N CYS A 128 -11.57 -21.18 15.59
CA CYS A 128 -12.10 -21.40 14.25
C CYS A 128 -12.23 -22.88 13.86
N LEU A 129 -11.38 -23.76 14.41
CA LEU A 129 -11.29 -25.16 13.99
C LEU A 129 -11.72 -26.14 15.09
N ASP A 130 -12.29 -27.26 14.69
CA ASP A 130 -12.49 -28.43 15.57
C ASP A 130 -11.27 -29.37 15.54
N PHE A 131 -11.30 -30.42 16.37
CA PHE A 131 -10.23 -31.43 16.44
C PHE A 131 -9.98 -32.18 15.12
N SER A 132 -10.90 -32.11 14.15
CA SER A 132 -10.78 -32.70 12.83
C SER A 132 -10.30 -31.69 11.77
N GLY A 133 -9.96 -30.46 12.17
CA GLY A 133 -9.55 -29.38 11.27
C GLY A 133 -10.70 -28.86 10.39
N ARG A 134 -11.95 -29.00 10.85
CA ARG A 134 -13.13 -28.43 10.18
C ARG A 134 -13.62 -27.18 10.92
N PRO A 135 -14.43 -26.31 10.29
CA PRO A 135 -15.00 -25.15 10.97
C PRO A 135 -15.75 -25.53 12.25
N SER A 136 -15.37 -24.91 13.36
CA SER A 136 -15.92 -25.22 14.69
C SER A 136 -17.42 -24.88 14.80
N ARG A 137 -18.07 -25.35 15.87
CA ARG A 137 -19.47 -24.94 16.16
C ARG A 137 -19.55 -23.43 16.43
N LEU A 138 -18.58 -22.89 17.19
CA LEU A 138 -18.53 -21.47 17.52
C LEU A 138 -18.41 -20.60 16.25
N HIS A 139 -17.51 -20.96 15.34
CA HIS A 139 -17.36 -20.30 14.05
C HIS A 139 -18.67 -20.29 13.25
N ARG A 140 -19.36 -21.44 13.16
CA ARG A 140 -20.63 -21.55 12.43
C ARG A 140 -21.76 -20.72 13.06
N GLU A 141 -21.87 -20.73 14.38
CA GLU A 141 -22.87 -19.92 15.10
C GLU A 141 -22.60 -18.42 14.92
N ILE A 142 -21.33 -18.00 14.97
CA ILE A 142 -20.96 -16.60 14.76
C ILE A 142 -21.29 -16.14 13.35
N ILE A 143 -20.89 -16.89 12.31
CA ILE A 143 -21.22 -16.54 10.92
C ILE A 143 -22.75 -16.51 10.69
N ALA A 144 -23.51 -17.39 11.34
CA ALA A 144 -24.95 -17.44 11.17
C ALA A 144 -25.69 -16.29 11.85
N ARG A 145 -25.14 -15.73 12.94
CA ARG A 145 -25.81 -14.75 13.79
C ARG A 145 -25.26 -13.34 13.71
N LEU A 146 -23.98 -13.18 13.35
CA LEU A 146 -23.32 -11.87 13.31
C LEU A 146 -23.22 -11.38 11.86
N PRO A 147 -23.85 -10.24 11.52
CA PRO A 147 -23.64 -9.61 10.22
C PRO A 147 -22.25 -8.97 10.17
N ALA A 148 -21.49 -9.26 9.12
CA ALA A 148 -20.13 -8.74 8.94
C ALA A 148 -20.03 -7.20 8.93
N ARG A 149 -21.10 -6.50 8.53
CA ARG A 149 -21.17 -5.02 8.51
C ARG A 149 -21.07 -4.40 9.91
N GLU A 150 -21.52 -5.12 10.94
CA GLU A 150 -21.50 -4.64 12.33
C GLU A 150 -20.17 -4.92 13.04
N PHE A 151 -19.38 -5.86 12.50
CA PHE A 151 -18.11 -6.28 13.09
C PHE A 151 -17.01 -6.31 12.03
N PRO A 152 -16.44 -5.15 11.64
CA PRO A 152 -15.33 -5.11 10.69
C PRO A 152 -14.15 -6.01 11.10
N SER A 153 -13.88 -6.09 12.40
CA SER A 153 -12.87 -6.97 12.98
C SER A 153 -13.18 -8.45 12.76
N LEU A 154 -14.45 -8.86 12.73
CA LEU A 154 -14.83 -10.24 12.42
C LEU A 154 -14.38 -10.64 11.02
N MET A 155 -14.59 -9.77 10.04
CA MET A 155 -14.17 -10.03 8.66
C MET A 155 -12.65 -10.18 8.58
N ARG A 156 -11.91 -9.26 9.22
CA ARG A 156 -10.45 -9.29 9.26
C ARG A 156 -9.91 -10.54 9.96
N ASN A 157 -10.42 -10.85 11.16
CA ASN A 157 -9.96 -11.96 11.97
C ASN A 157 -10.27 -13.30 11.26
N LEU A 158 -11.45 -13.46 10.66
CA LEU A 158 -11.76 -14.65 9.86
C LEU A 158 -10.86 -14.78 8.63
N ALA A 159 -10.57 -13.68 7.93
CA ALA A 159 -9.67 -13.70 6.78
C ALA A 159 -8.25 -14.09 7.19
N GLN A 160 -7.74 -13.54 8.30
CA GLN A 160 -6.45 -13.89 8.87
C GLN A 160 -6.38 -15.35 9.32
N ALA A 161 -7.43 -15.87 9.98
CA ALA A 161 -7.52 -17.27 10.37
C ALA A 161 -7.55 -18.20 9.16
N ASP A 162 -8.32 -17.85 8.13
CA ASP A 162 -8.39 -18.60 6.88
C ASP A 162 -7.01 -18.65 6.18
N TRP A 163 -6.31 -17.51 6.09
CA TRP A 163 -4.95 -17.45 5.56
C TRP A 163 -3.95 -18.32 6.34
N ALA A 164 -3.95 -18.18 7.67
CA ALA A 164 -3.04 -18.93 8.54
C ALA A 164 -3.31 -20.45 8.50
N THR A 165 -4.57 -20.87 8.31
CA THR A 165 -4.90 -22.29 8.17
C THR A 165 -4.48 -22.83 6.81
N ARG A 166 -4.67 -22.11 5.70
CA ARG A 166 -4.20 -22.55 4.36
C ARG A 166 -2.68 -22.72 4.27
N THR A 167 -1.94 -21.85 4.97
CA THR A 167 -0.47 -21.85 4.95
C THR A 167 0.15 -22.89 5.89
N ARG A 168 -0.46 -23.13 7.07
CA ARG A 168 0.09 -24.05 8.09
C ARG A 168 -0.49 -25.45 8.07
N MET A 169 -1.74 -25.60 7.67
CA MET A 169 -2.46 -26.87 7.69
C MET A 169 -2.97 -27.16 6.29
N ARG A 170 -2.87 -28.41 5.82
CA ARG A 170 -3.57 -28.87 4.61
C ARG A 170 -5.08 -28.98 4.91
N THR A 171 -5.69 -27.87 5.28
CA THR A 171 -7.08 -27.76 5.69
C THR A 171 -7.96 -27.99 4.46
N ARG A 172 -8.98 -28.85 4.60
CA ARG A 172 -9.85 -29.26 3.49
C ARG A 172 -11.02 -28.30 3.22
N ALA A 173 -11.23 -27.30 4.08
CA ALA A 173 -12.39 -26.41 4.00
C ALA A 173 -12.03 -24.94 4.33
N PRO A 174 -12.31 -23.98 3.42
CA PRO A 174 -12.10 -22.56 3.67
C PRO A 174 -13.10 -22.01 4.71
N LEU A 175 -12.57 -21.40 5.78
CA LEU A 175 -13.28 -20.70 6.86
C LEU A 175 -13.99 -19.45 6.36
N PHE A 176 -13.40 -18.72 5.41
CA PHE A 176 -13.94 -17.44 4.94
C PHE A 176 -15.03 -17.58 3.86
N GLN A 177 -15.19 -18.76 3.27
CA GLN A 177 -16.03 -18.97 2.09
C GLN A 177 -17.51 -18.55 2.26
N PRO A 178 -18.18 -18.75 3.41
CA PRO A 178 -19.54 -18.26 3.61
C PRO A 178 -19.62 -16.73 3.57
N VAL A 179 -18.65 -16.05 4.21
CA VAL A 179 -18.55 -14.58 4.24
C VAL A 179 -18.30 -14.06 2.83
N TRP A 180 -17.39 -14.69 2.08
CA TRP A 180 -17.11 -14.34 0.69
C TRP A 180 -18.36 -14.40 -0.20
N LYS A 181 -19.12 -15.49 -0.13
CA LYS A 181 -20.35 -15.64 -0.93
C LYS A 181 -21.37 -14.56 -0.63
N SER A 182 -21.57 -14.23 0.65
CA SER A 182 -22.47 -13.15 1.07
C SER A 182 -21.99 -11.79 0.59
N PHE A 183 -20.69 -11.52 0.73
CA PHE A 183 -20.06 -10.28 0.25
C PHE A 183 -20.22 -10.11 -1.27
N LEU A 184 -19.94 -11.15 -2.06
CA LEU A 184 -20.10 -11.11 -3.52
C LEU A 184 -21.54 -10.87 -3.96
N GLN A 185 -22.53 -11.46 -3.25
CA GLN A 185 -23.94 -11.23 -3.55
C GLN A 185 -24.33 -9.76 -3.30
N ARG A 186 -23.88 -9.20 -2.18
CA ARG A 186 -24.03 -7.78 -1.84
C ARG A 186 -23.39 -6.88 -2.89
N PHE A 187 -22.12 -7.14 -3.24
CA PHE A 187 -21.38 -6.38 -4.24
C PHE A 187 -22.03 -6.40 -5.63
N ARG A 188 -22.59 -7.55 -6.05
CA ARG A 188 -23.34 -7.66 -7.31
C ARG A 188 -24.62 -6.81 -7.28
N ALA A 189 -25.35 -6.84 -6.17
CA ALA A 189 -26.60 -6.09 -6.00
C ALA A 189 -26.43 -4.58 -5.75
N ALA A 190 -25.25 -4.15 -5.28
CA ALA A 190 -24.89 -2.76 -5.04
C ALA A 190 -24.81 -1.93 -6.33
N THR A 191 -24.75 -0.60 -6.21
CA THR A 191 -24.57 0.34 -7.34
C THR A 191 -23.31 1.18 -7.17
N TRP A 192 -22.81 1.77 -8.27
CA TRP A 192 -21.66 2.70 -8.21
C TRP A 192 -22.04 4.13 -7.79
N GLU A 193 -23.33 4.46 -7.82
CA GLU A 193 -23.84 5.74 -7.34
C GLU A 193 -24.66 5.50 -6.06
N PRO A 194 -24.29 6.14 -4.93
CA PRO A 194 -25.21 6.26 -3.82
C PRO A 194 -26.35 7.18 -4.28
N LYS A 195 -27.60 6.71 -4.23
CA LYS A 195 -28.75 7.63 -4.34
C LYS A 195 -28.69 8.57 -3.14
N LEU A 196 -28.16 9.78 -3.35
CA LEU A 196 -28.22 10.86 -2.37
C LEU A 196 -29.69 11.05 -1.99
N ARG A 197 -30.02 10.65 -0.75
CA ARG A 197 -31.32 10.94 -0.17
C ARG A 197 -31.31 12.42 0.20
N PHE A 198 -31.65 13.29 -0.75
CA PHE A 198 -32.09 14.61 -0.36
C PHE A 198 -33.42 14.44 0.39
N PRO A 199 -33.59 15.01 1.60
CA PRO A 199 -34.90 15.03 2.27
C PRO A 199 -35.95 15.82 1.47
N PHE A 200 -35.54 16.46 0.38
CA PHE A 200 -36.38 17.07 -0.63
C PHE A 200 -36.10 16.30 -1.93
N GLY A 201 -37.10 15.63 -2.50
CA GLY A 201 -36.93 14.84 -3.73
C GLY A 201 -36.31 15.65 -4.87
N ASP A 202 -35.95 14.95 -5.96
CA ASP A 202 -35.45 15.54 -7.22
C ASP A 202 -36.01 16.95 -7.44
N ALA A 203 -35.12 17.93 -7.61
CA ALA A 203 -35.42 19.36 -7.71
C ALA A 203 -36.16 19.74 -9.01
N GLY A 204 -37.23 19.00 -9.33
CA GLY A 204 -38.04 19.15 -10.53
C GLY A 204 -39.56 19.18 -10.29
N ASN A 205 -40.06 18.94 -9.07
CA ASN A 205 -41.50 19.06 -8.80
C ASN A 205 -41.81 19.56 -7.38
N ALA A 206 -41.95 20.88 -7.24
CA ALA A 206 -42.31 21.57 -6.00
C ALA A 206 -43.78 21.38 -5.54
N LEU A 207 -44.54 20.47 -6.15
CA LEU A 207 -45.98 20.26 -5.86
C LEU A 207 -46.30 18.97 -5.08
N GLY A 208 -45.31 18.11 -4.79
CA GLY A 208 -45.53 16.88 -4.01
C GLY A 208 -45.55 17.05 -2.49
N PHE A 209 -45.35 18.28 -1.98
CA PHE A 209 -45.14 18.55 -0.56
C PHE A 209 -46.38 18.34 0.33
N LEU A 210 -47.58 18.26 -0.24
CA LEU A 210 -48.83 18.20 0.54
C LEU A 210 -49.51 16.83 0.59
N ASP A 211 -48.97 15.80 -0.08
CA ASP A 211 -49.67 14.50 -0.24
C ASP A 211 -49.06 13.35 0.58
N GLY A 212 -48.04 13.62 1.40
CA GLY A 212 -47.20 12.59 2.04
C GLY A 212 -47.25 12.51 3.58
N LEU A 213 -48.29 13.08 4.21
CA LEU A 213 -48.48 13.00 5.66
C LEU A 213 -49.48 11.89 6.03
N ASP A 214 -49.23 10.64 5.64
CA ASP A 214 -49.72 9.49 6.43
C ASP A 214 -49.08 8.12 6.11
N VAL A 215 -48.99 7.30 7.16
CA VAL A 215 -48.85 5.83 7.27
C VAL A 215 -47.60 5.09 6.73
N GLN A 216 -46.86 4.53 7.69
CA GLN A 216 -45.99 3.33 7.62
C GLN A 216 -45.07 3.17 6.40
N GLN A 217 -43.90 3.80 6.46
CA GLN A 217 -42.78 3.40 5.60
C GLN A 217 -42.13 2.12 6.14
N GLN A 218 -42.33 1.00 5.44
CA GLN A 218 -41.40 -0.13 5.48
C GLN A 218 -39.98 0.39 5.21
N PRO A 219 -38.93 -0.17 5.85
CA PRO A 219 -37.57 0.28 5.59
C PRO A 219 -37.22 -0.06 4.14
N VAL A 220 -37.16 0.97 3.28
CA VAL A 220 -36.60 0.87 1.94
C VAL A 220 -35.18 0.34 2.11
N ARG A 221 -34.88 -0.83 1.53
CA ARG A 221 -33.55 -1.44 1.58
C ARG A 221 -32.51 -0.38 1.18
N GLU A 222 -31.62 -0.02 2.10
CA GLU A 222 -30.45 0.79 1.78
C GLU A 222 -29.72 0.12 0.61
N GLN A 223 -29.68 0.79 -0.54
CA GLN A 223 -28.94 0.29 -1.69
C GLN A 223 -27.46 0.54 -1.42
N GLU A 224 -26.69 -0.54 -1.26
CA GLU A 224 -25.26 -0.45 -0.93
C GLU A 224 -24.46 0.16 -2.09
N ASP A 225 -23.40 0.89 -1.73
CA ASP A 225 -22.46 1.49 -2.67
C ASP A 225 -21.26 0.55 -2.88
N ARG A 226 -20.94 0.26 -4.15
CA ARG A 226 -19.81 -0.60 -4.53
C ARG A 226 -18.47 0.00 -4.12
N GLU A 227 -18.29 1.32 -4.19
CA GLU A 227 -17.02 1.93 -3.78
C GLU A 227 -16.80 1.74 -2.28
N ALA A 228 -17.83 1.97 -1.46
CA ALA A 228 -17.80 1.68 -0.02
C ALA A 228 -17.47 0.21 0.28
N LEU A 229 -18.10 -0.74 -0.44
CA LEU A 229 -17.83 -2.17 -0.28
C LEU A 229 -16.38 -2.54 -0.64
N LEU A 230 -15.79 -1.95 -1.68
CA LEU A 230 -14.36 -2.12 -1.99
C LEU A 230 -13.49 -1.56 -0.85
N GLY A 231 -13.88 -0.41 -0.28
CA GLY A 231 -13.22 0.16 0.90
C GLY A 231 -13.25 -0.76 2.12
N GLU A 232 -14.39 -1.40 2.41
CA GLU A 232 -14.51 -2.41 3.47
C GLU A 232 -13.56 -3.60 3.21
N TRP A 233 -13.51 -4.08 1.96
CA TRP A 233 -12.66 -5.21 1.55
C TRP A 233 -11.16 -4.92 1.67
N ALA A 234 -10.73 -3.67 1.49
CA ALA A 234 -9.31 -3.28 1.56
C ALA A 234 -8.63 -3.73 2.87
N SER A 235 -9.37 -3.75 3.98
CA SER A 235 -8.88 -4.18 5.30
C SER A 235 -8.50 -5.66 5.38
N VAL A 236 -9.04 -6.50 4.48
CA VAL A 236 -8.83 -7.96 4.44
C VAL A 236 -8.16 -8.45 3.17
N ALA A 237 -7.98 -7.58 2.18
CA ALA A 237 -7.47 -7.92 0.85
C ALA A 237 -6.15 -8.71 0.92
N LEU A 238 -5.25 -8.30 1.81
CA LEU A 238 -3.94 -8.93 2.02
C LEU A 238 -4.05 -10.40 2.47
N PHE A 239 -5.10 -10.80 3.16
CA PHE A 239 -5.24 -12.19 3.63
C PHE A 239 -5.91 -13.11 2.61
N LEU A 240 -6.56 -12.54 1.59
CA LEU A 240 -7.37 -13.27 0.60
C LEU A 240 -7.00 -12.85 -0.82
N PRO A 241 -5.77 -13.14 -1.29
CA PRO A 241 -5.28 -12.63 -2.55
C PRO A 241 -6.09 -13.14 -3.76
N GLU A 242 -6.55 -14.40 -3.75
CA GLU A 242 -7.35 -14.96 -4.84
C GLU A 242 -8.71 -14.26 -4.96
N ASN A 243 -9.40 -14.10 -3.83
CA ASN A 243 -10.70 -13.43 -3.75
C ASN A 243 -10.57 -11.93 -4.10
N THR A 244 -9.46 -11.30 -3.71
CA THR A 244 -9.18 -9.90 -4.05
C THR A 244 -9.00 -9.70 -5.55
N LEU A 245 -8.26 -10.59 -6.21
CA LEU A 245 -8.14 -10.57 -7.67
C LEU A 245 -9.47 -10.90 -8.37
N GLU A 246 -10.26 -11.83 -7.82
CA GLU A 246 -11.62 -12.11 -8.32
C GLU A 246 -12.51 -10.86 -8.23
N LEU A 247 -12.51 -10.18 -7.09
CA LEU A 247 -13.27 -8.95 -6.85
C LEU A 247 -12.83 -7.83 -7.81
N ALA A 248 -11.53 -7.62 -7.96
CA ALA A 248 -10.99 -6.60 -8.85
C ALA A 248 -11.39 -6.85 -10.31
N ARG A 249 -11.29 -8.10 -10.79
CA ARG A 249 -11.75 -8.46 -12.15
C ARG A 249 -13.25 -8.27 -12.33
N LEU A 250 -14.05 -8.60 -11.30
CA LEU A 250 -15.49 -8.38 -11.33
C LEU A 250 -15.85 -6.89 -11.39
N ALA A 251 -15.16 -6.05 -10.61
CA ALA A 251 -15.34 -4.60 -10.65
C ALA A 251 -14.99 -4.04 -12.03
N MET A 252 -13.88 -4.50 -12.64
CA MET A 252 -13.48 -4.13 -14.00
C MET A 252 -14.50 -4.59 -15.05
N SER A 253 -15.03 -5.81 -14.96
CA SER A 253 -16.02 -6.31 -15.92
C SER A 253 -17.34 -5.55 -15.83
N MET A 254 -17.80 -5.21 -14.62
CA MET A 254 -19.02 -4.42 -14.41
C MET A 254 -18.87 -2.97 -14.88
N MET A 255 -17.65 -2.45 -14.89
CA MET A 255 -17.34 -1.14 -15.49
C MET A 255 -17.38 -1.18 -17.02
N ALA A 256 -16.91 -2.26 -17.63
CA ALA A 256 -16.94 -2.45 -19.08
C ALA A 256 -18.35 -2.78 -19.62
N ASP A 257 -19.14 -3.53 -18.87
CA ASP A 257 -20.50 -3.94 -19.21
C ASP A 257 -21.44 -3.76 -17.98
N PRO A 258 -22.27 -2.69 -17.97
CA PRO A 258 -23.22 -2.41 -16.90
C PRO A 258 -24.23 -3.55 -16.66
N ASP A 259 -24.55 -4.34 -17.69
CA ASP A 259 -25.52 -5.44 -17.62
C ASP A 259 -24.89 -6.73 -17.05
N ALA A 260 -23.56 -6.81 -16.93
CA ALA A 260 -22.85 -7.94 -16.30
C ALA A 260 -23.19 -8.11 -14.79
N GLY A 261 -23.84 -7.11 -14.18
CA GLY A 261 -24.36 -7.16 -12.82
C GLY A 261 -25.69 -7.92 -12.65
N GLY A 262 -26.33 -8.37 -13.73
CA GLY A 262 -27.59 -9.13 -13.69
C GLY A 262 -28.85 -8.30 -13.36
N THR A 263 -28.72 -6.98 -13.27
CA THR A 263 -29.84 -6.05 -13.11
C THR A 263 -30.17 -5.49 -14.48
N GLY A 264 -31.13 -6.10 -15.20
CA GLY A 264 -31.47 -5.78 -16.60
C GLY A 264 -32.04 -4.37 -16.85
N GLN A 265 -31.28 -3.33 -16.53
CA GLN A 265 -31.55 -1.93 -16.87
C GLN A 265 -30.31 -1.34 -17.52
N PRO A 266 -30.40 -0.91 -18.80
CA PRO A 266 -29.27 -0.39 -19.54
C PRO A 266 -28.99 1.04 -19.10
N ALA A 267 -28.15 1.21 -18.08
CA ALA A 267 -27.51 2.49 -17.79
C ALA A 267 -26.17 2.51 -18.53
N LYS A 268 -25.94 3.49 -19.43
CA LYS A 268 -24.57 3.81 -19.88
C LYS A 268 -23.68 3.84 -18.63
N ALA A 269 -22.56 3.10 -18.60
CA ALA A 269 -21.60 3.18 -17.51
C ALA A 269 -21.26 4.67 -17.31
N PRO A 270 -21.74 5.32 -16.24
CA PRO A 270 -21.45 6.74 -16.06
C PRO A 270 -19.96 6.85 -15.75
N ASP A 271 -19.32 7.93 -16.21
CA ASP A 271 -17.89 8.20 -15.96
C ASP A 271 -17.53 8.10 -14.45
N SER A 272 -18.54 8.26 -13.57
CA SER A 272 -18.47 8.02 -12.12
C SER A 272 -18.02 6.60 -11.74
N SER A 273 -18.46 5.56 -12.45
CA SER A 273 -18.10 4.16 -12.15
C SER A 273 -16.63 3.87 -12.47
N ARG A 274 -16.11 4.40 -13.59
CA ARG A 274 -14.70 4.22 -13.96
C ARG A 274 -13.77 4.94 -12.99
N ALA A 275 -14.15 6.16 -12.58
CA ALA A 275 -13.43 6.92 -11.57
C ALA A 275 -13.43 6.22 -10.20
N ALA A 276 -14.56 5.65 -9.76
CA ALA A 276 -14.67 4.91 -8.50
C ALA A 276 -13.75 3.66 -8.49
N VAL A 277 -13.77 2.86 -9.56
CA VAL A 277 -12.89 1.69 -9.72
C VAL A 277 -11.42 2.10 -9.67
N SER A 278 -11.04 3.13 -10.42
CA SER A 278 -9.65 3.60 -10.52
C SER A 278 -9.12 4.17 -9.20
N ARG A 279 -10.00 4.66 -8.32
CA ARG A 279 -9.66 5.15 -6.98
C ARG A 279 -9.59 4.03 -5.94
N ALA A 280 -10.47 3.04 -6.03
CA ALA A 280 -10.58 1.98 -5.04
C ALA A 280 -9.54 0.87 -5.22
N LEU A 281 -9.37 0.35 -6.44
CA LEU A 281 -8.54 -0.83 -6.70
C LEU A 281 -7.06 -0.69 -6.33
N PRO A 282 -6.39 0.48 -6.46
CA PRO A 282 -5.01 0.64 -6.01
C PRO A 282 -4.76 0.21 -4.56
N ARG A 283 -5.67 0.54 -3.64
CA ARG A 283 -5.58 0.18 -2.22
C ARG A 283 -5.73 -1.31 -1.95
N LEU A 284 -6.43 -2.03 -2.83
CA LEU A 284 -6.64 -3.48 -2.71
C LEU A 284 -5.46 -4.24 -3.31
N LEU A 285 -4.94 -3.79 -4.44
CA LEU A 285 -3.96 -4.51 -5.25
C LEU A 285 -2.51 -4.17 -4.92
N GLY A 286 -2.22 -2.94 -4.47
CA GLY A 286 -0.87 -2.54 -4.06
C GLY A 286 -0.25 -3.46 -3.00
N PRO A 287 -0.96 -3.77 -1.89
CA PRO A 287 -0.47 -4.71 -0.89
C PRO A 287 -0.20 -6.12 -1.44
N LEU A 288 -0.97 -6.57 -2.44
CA LEU A 288 -0.73 -7.87 -3.09
C LEU A 288 0.59 -7.87 -3.86
N VAL A 289 0.91 -6.81 -4.59
CA VAL A 289 2.21 -6.69 -5.28
C VAL A 289 3.37 -6.80 -4.30
N VAL A 290 3.22 -6.20 -3.11
CA VAL A 290 4.29 -6.14 -2.12
C VAL A 290 4.49 -7.46 -1.37
N TRP A 291 3.40 -8.08 -0.94
CA TRP A 291 3.47 -9.19 0.03
C TRP A 291 3.14 -10.56 -0.56
N HIS A 292 2.67 -10.61 -1.81
CA HIS A 292 2.25 -11.84 -2.48
C HIS A 292 2.90 -12.00 -3.86
N PRO A 293 4.14 -12.50 -3.94
CA PRO A 293 4.88 -12.64 -5.20
C PRO A 293 4.11 -13.43 -6.28
N ASP A 294 3.40 -14.50 -5.88
CA ASP A 294 2.63 -15.36 -6.79
C ASP A 294 1.46 -14.62 -7.45
N TYR A 295 0.98 -13.54 -6.83
CA TYR A 295 -0.15 -12.73 -7.28
C TYR A 295 0.26 -11.36 -7.84
N ALA A 296 1.54 -11.00 -7.71
CA ALA A 296 2.06 -9.68 -8.06
C ALA A 296 1.84 -9.34 -9.53
N ALA A 297 2.18 -10.23 -10.46
CA ALA A 297 2.01 -9.98 -11.90
C ALA A 297 0.54 -9.72 -12.28
N ALA A 298 -0.40 -10.51 -11.74
CA ALA A 298 -1.82 -10.32 -11.99
C ALA A 298 -2.35 -9.00 -11.41
N ALA A 299 -1.87 -8.60 -10.24
CA ALA A 299 -2.20 -7.32 -9.64
C ALA A 299 -1.64 -6.14 -10.45
N LEU A 300 -0.38 -6.24 -10.92
CA LEU A 300 0.27 -5.23 -11.77
C LEU A 300 -0.47 -5.03 -13.10
N GLU A 301 -0.93 -6.11 -13.74
CA GLU A 301 -1.73 -6.00 -14.98
C GLU A 301 -3.01 -5.21 -14.76
N ILE A 302 -3.73 -5.47 -13.66
CA ILE A 302 -4.96 -4.73 -13.35
C ILE A 302 -4.62 -3.27 -13.05
N LEU A 303 -3.62 -3.00 -12.20
CA LEU A 303 -3.20 -1.64 -11.86
C LEU A 303 -2.80 -0.82 -13.10
N TRP A 304 -2.07 -1.42 -14.03
CA TRP A 304 -1.66 -0.79 -15.28
C TRP A 304 -2.84 -0.50 -16.21
N SER A 305 -3.91 -1.29 -16.13
CA SER A 305 -5.10 -1.10 -16.96
C SER A 305 -6.03 0.03 -16.50
N LEU A 306 -5.86 0.53 -15.27
CA LEU A 306 -6.69 1.60 -14.71
C LEU A 306 -6.46 2.94 -15.42
N ASP A 307 -7.43 3.84 -15.31
CA ASP A 307 -7.23 5.22 -15.76
C ASP A 307 -6.17 5.88 -14.88
N SER A 308 -5.27 6.63 -15.52
CA SER A 308 -4.20 7.32 -14.82
C SER A 308 -4.45 8.82 -14.93
N GLU A 309 -4.94 9.42 -13.85
CA GLU A 309 -4.88 10.87 -13.69
C GLU A 309 -3.50 11.25 -13.16
N GLU A 310 -2.82 12.20 -13.79
CA GLU A 310 -1.58 12.76 -13.25
C GLU A 310 -1.90 13.48 -11.94
N LEU A 311 -1.30 13.03 -10.84
CA LEU A 311 -1.58 13.56 -9.52
C LEU A 311 -0.56 14.62 -9.13
N PRO A 312 -0.97 15.70 -8.44
CA PRO A 312 -0.03 16.66 -7.86
C PRO A 312 0.94 15.97 -6.89
N GLU A 313 2.18 16.46 -6.80
CA GLU A 313 3.27 15.87 -6.00
C GLU A 313 2.92 15.60 -4.52
N ASN A 314 1.93 16.31 -3.96
CA ASN A 314 1.52 16.21 -2.55
C ASN A 314 0.46 15.14 -2.26
N ARG A 315 -0.02 14.40 -3.27
CA ARG A 315 -1.02 13.34 -3.08
C ARG A 315 -0.33 11.99 -2.77
N PRO A 316 -0.92 11.10 -1.94
CA PRO A 316 -0.33 9.80 -1.64
C PRO A 316 0.05 9.02 -2.91
N CYS A 317 1.22 8.39 -2.89
CA CYS A 317 1.75 7.66 -4.04
C CYS A 317 0.82 6.52 -4.50
N ASP A 318 -0.09 6.00 -3.68
CA ASP A 318 -0.99 4.89 -4.00
C ASP A 318 -2.39 5.32 -4.50
N ALA A 319 -2.58 6.61 -4.79
CA ALA A 319 -3.91 7.15 -5.11
C ALA A 319 -4.44 6.81 -6.52
N ASN A 320 -3.61 6.27 -7.41
CA ASN A 320 -4.01 5.75 -8.72
C ASN A 320 -3.21 4.47 -9.07
N GLY A 321 -3.53 3.84 -10.20
CA GLY A 321 -2.91 2.57 -10.62
C GLY A 321 -1.38 2.66 -10.78
N ILE A 322 -0.89 3.65 -11.53
CA ILE A 322 0.55 3.86 -11.78
C ILE A 322 1.31 4.20 -10.50
N GLY A 323 0.69 4.99 -9.64
CA GLY A 323 1.19 5.34 -8.34
C GLY A 323 1.35 4.12 -7.44
N ALA A 324 0.38 3.21 -7.39
CA ALA A 324 0.52 1.96 -6.65
C ALA A 324 1.65 1.08 -7.18
N ILE A 325 1.89 1.06 -8.50
CA ILE A 325 3.06 0.39 -9.10
C ILE A 325 4.36 1.06 -8.64
N ALA A 326 4.44 2.40 -8.67
CA ALA A 326 5.59 3.15 -8.20
C ALA A 326 5.84 2.97 -6.68
N ALA A 327 4.78 2.92 -5.88
CA ALA A 327 4.85 2.63 -4.45
C ALA A 327 5.40 1.22 -4.22
N ALA A 328 4.96 0.22 -4.99
CA ALA A 328 5.52 -1.14 -4.91
C ALA A 328 7.01 -1.19 -5.33
N ALA A 329 7.42 -0.38 -6.32
CA ALA A 329 8.82 -0.27 -6.75
C ALA A 329 9.74 0.47 -5.75
N THR A 330 9.19 1.32 -4.89
CA THR A 330 9.98 2.16 -3.97
C THR A 330 10.76 1.32 -2.96
N PHE A 331 11.98 1.70 -2.58
CA PHE A 331 12.68 1.04 -1.48
C PHE A 331 12.13 1.53 -0.13
N GLU A 332 11.80 0.61 0.78
CA GLU A 332 11.30 0.93 2.13
C GLU A 332 11.93 -0.01 3.16
N PHE A 333 12.01 0.45 4.42
CA PHE A 333 12.66 -0.30 5.50
C PHE A 333 11.98 -1.65 5.79
N ASP A 334 10.64 -1.66 5.86
CA ASP A 334 9.85 -2.84 6.21
C ASP A 334 9.40 -3.64 4.97
N LYS A 335 9.79 -3.24 3.76
CA LYS A 335 9.34 -3.86 2.52
C LYS A 335 10.35 -4.86 1.96
N PRO A 336 9.94 -6.08 1.58
CA PRO A 336 10.86 -7.05 0.99
C PRO A 336 11.35 -6.60 -0.39
N LEU A 337 12.64 -6.77 -0.66
CA LEU A 337 13.25 -6.43 -1.96
C LEU A 337 12.66 -7.23 -3.12
N SER A 338 12.09 -8.41 -2.85
CA SER A 338 11.41 -9.23 -3.84
C SER A 338 10.22 -8.51 -4.49
N ALA A 339 9.53 -7.62 -3.77
CA ALA A 339 8.45 -6.81 -4.32
C ALA A 339 8.98 -5.89 -5.44
N THR A 340 10.06 -5.15 -5.15
CA THR A 340 10.71 -4.27 -6.13
C THR A 340 11.26 -5.06 -7.32
N GLN A 341 11.80 -6.26 -7.09
CA GLN A 341 12.24 -7.17 -8.14
C GLN A 341 11.07 -7.59 -9.06
N SER A 342 9.94 -7.99 -8.48
CA SER A 342 8.74 -8.36 -9.27
C SER A 342 8.24 -7.21 -10.15
N VAL A 343 8.33 -5.96 -9.67
CA VAL A 343 7.94 -4.79 -10.48
C VAL A 343 8.89 -4.58 -11.66
N ILE A 344 10.22 -4.62 -11.47
CA ILE A 344 11.14 -4.40 -12.60
C ILE A 344 11.11 -5.54 -13.62
N ASP A 345 10.95 -6.79 -13.16
CA ASP A 345 10.84 -7.95 -14.03
C ASP A 345 9.59 -7.83 -14.91
N TRP A 346 8.47 -7.43 -14.28
CA TRP A 346 7.22 -7.18 -14.99
C TRP A 346 7.34 -5.99 -15.96
N LEU A 347 7.89 -4.85 -15.55
CA LEU A 347 8.09 -3.68 -16.42
C LEU A 347 8.97 -4.01 -17.63
N SER A 348 10.00 -4.83 -17.45
CA SER A 348 10.93 -5.23 -18.50
C SER A 348 10.25 -5.98 -19.65
N VAL A 349 9.15 -6.68 -19.34
CA VAL A 349 8.29 -7.35 -20.33
C VAL A 349 7.18 -6.40 -20.79
N LYS A 350 6.48 -5.74 -19.87
CA LYS A 350 5.30 -4.93 -20.17
C LYS A 350 5.60 -3.80 -21.13
N LEU A 351 6.71 -3.10 -20.93
CA LEU A 351 7.10 -1.94 -21.74
C LEU A 351 7.57 -2.34 -23.15
N LEU A 352 7.60 -3.63 -23.48
CA LEU A 352 7.82 -4.14 -24.84
C LEU A 352 6.51 -4.41 -25.60
N GLU A 353 5.37 -4.45 -24.91
CA GLU A 353 4.09 -4.77 -25.54
C GLU A 353 3.62 -3.60 -26.41
N PRO A 354 3.14 -3.85 -27.65
CA PRO A 354 2.62 -2.79 -28.52
C PRO A 354 1.53 -1.95 -27.86
N GLY A 355 0.61 -2.57 -27.13
CA GLY A 355 -0.46 -1.86 -26.41
C GLY A 355 0.05 -0.98 -25.26
N ALA A 356 1.16 -1.36 -24.62
CA ALA A 356 1.80 -0.52 -23.61
C ALA A 356 2.46 0.71 -24.26
N ILE A 357 3.15 0.53 -25.39
CA ILE A 357 3.73 1.64 -26.15
C ILE A 357 2.66 2.63 -26.61
N GLU A 358 1.53 2.13 -27.13
CA GLU A 358 0.40 2.98 -27.52
C GLU A 358 -0.17 3.79 -26.35
N ARG A 359 -0.25 3.20 -25.15
CA ARG A 359 -0.68 3.91 -23.95
C ARG A 359 0.33 5.00 -23.56
N LEU A 360 1.62 4.68 -23.56
CA LEU A 360 2.69 5.62 -23.23
C LEU A 360 2.72 6.82 -24.19
N GLN A 361 2.36 6.63 -25.46
CA GLN A 361 2.26 7.75 -26.40
C GLN A 361 1.10 8.71 -26.06
N ARG A 362 0.01 8.20 -25.48
CA ARG A 362 -1.14 9.01 -25.06
C ARG A 362 -0.91 9.68 -23.70
N GLU A 363 -0.23 8.97 -22.79
CA GLU A 363 0.02 9.40 -21.41
C GLU A 363 1.54 9.27 -21.07
N PRO A 364 2.44 10.10 -21.63
CA PRO A 364 3.88 9.86 -21.51
C PRO A 364 4.41 9.87 -20.07
N TRP A 365 3.78 10.64 -19.17
CA TRP A 365 4.22 10.77 -17.77
C TRP A 365 4.24 9.42 -17.01
N ILE A 366 3.39 8.45 -17.39
CA ILE A 366 3.31 7.14 -16.71
C ILE A 366 4.58 6.30 -16.92
N LEU A 367 5.49 6.72 -17.81
CA LEU A 367 6.76 6.04 -18.05
C LEU A 367 7.76 6.26 -16.92
N SER A 368 7.95 7.51 -16.49
CA SER A 368 8.95 7.83 -15.47
C SER A 368 8.47 7.51 -14.05
N ALA A 369 7.17 7.63 -13.78
CA ALA A 369 6.60 7.41 -12.45
C ALA A 369 7.01 6.07 -11.82
N PRO A 370 6.88 4.90 -12.49
CA PRO A 370 7.28 3.62 -11.93
C PRO A 370 8.81 3.36 -12.02
N LEU A 371 9.56 4.12 -12.83
CA LEU A 371 11.01 3.95 -13.00
C LEU A 371 11.84 4.75 -11.99
N LYS A 372 11.40 5.95 -11.61
CA LYS A 372 12.08 6.81 -10.62
C LYS A 372 12.44 6.09 -9.31
N PRO A 373 11.56 5.27 -8.71
CA PRO A 373 11.82 4.68 -7.40
C PRO A 373 13.06 3.77 -7.34
N PHE A 374 13.43 3.13 -8.46
CA PHE A 374 14.65 2.32 -8.54
C PHE A 374 15.93 3.15 -8.34
N PHE A 375 15.86 4.46 -8.62
CA PHE A 375 17.02 5.34 -8.54
C PHE A 375 17.24 5.98 -7.16
N CYS A 376 16.33 5.77 -6.21
CA CYS A 376 16.48 6.21 -4.81
C CYS A 376 17.74 5.63 -4.15
N ARG A 377 18.38 6.43 -3.29
CA ARG A 377 19.63 6.08 -2.56
C ARG A 377 19.44 5.96 -1.05
N GLU A 378 18.27 6.39 -0.56
CA GLU A 378 17.91 6.43 0.85
C GLU A 378 16.47 5.97 1.01
N VAL A 379 16.19 5.31 2.13
CA VAL A 379 14.83 4.98 2.57
C VAL A 379 14.48 5.80 3.79
N GLU A 380 13.22 6.20 3.88
CA GLU A 380 12.72 6.94 5.04
C GLU A 380 12.13 5.97 6.06
N ARG A 381 12.29 6.32 7.34
CA ARG A 381 11.68 5.60 8.46
C ARG A 381 11.01 6.60 9.38
N HIS A 382 9.72 6.39 9.63
CA HIS A 382 8.93 7.17 10.57
C HIS A 382 8.36 6.27 11.66
N TRP A 383 8.33 6.76 12.89
CA TRP A 383 7.68 6.08 14.01
C TRP A 383 7.15 7.09 15.01
N SER A 384 6.15 6.69 15.81
CA SER A 384 5.61 7.53 16.87
C SER A 384 5.96 6.96 18.23
N ALA A 385 6.41 7.83 19.14
CA ALA A 385 6.62 7.52 20.56
C ALA A 385 5.72 8.44 21.39
N GLY A 386 4.56 7.93 21.80
CA GLY A 386 3.53 8.74 22.46
C GLY A 386 3.00 9.83 21.52
N ARG A 387 3.23 11.10 21.87
CA ARG A 387 2.82 12.27 21.07
C ARG A 387 3.91 12.80 20.13
N THR A 388 5.07 12.15 20.10
CA THR A 388 6.23 12.57 19.29
C THR A 388 6.32 11.71 18.04
N VAL A 389 6.38 12.35 16.87
CA VAL A 389 6.67 11.68 15.59
C VAL A 389 8.16 11.86 15.29
N HIS A 390 8.82 10.75 14.99
CA HIS A 390 10.23 10.70 14.64
C HIS A 390 10.39 10.40 13.15
N PHE A 391 11.37 11.05 12.53
CA PHE A 391 11.76 10.83 11.14
C PHE A 391 13.26 10.53 11.08
N SER A 392 13.65 9.59 10.23
CA SER A 392 15.04 9.28 9.95
C SER A 392 15.19 8.75 8.53
N SER A 393 16.39 8.83 7.97
CA SER A 393 16.73 8.21 6.70
C SER A 393 17.82 7.15 6.88
N LEU A 394 17.74 6.06 6.13
CA LEU A 394 18.76 5.01 6.08
C LEU A 394 19.30 4.87 4.65
N PRO A 395 20.61 4.62 4.47
CA PRO A 395 21.17 4.42 3.14
C PRO A 395 20.67 3.10 2.53
N VAL A 396 20.44 3.10 1.22
CA VAL A 396 20.15 1.89 0.45
C VAL A 396 21.44 1.12 0.21
N SER A 397 21.38 -0.21 0.37
CA SER A 397 22.52 -1.09 0.09
C SER A 397 22.76 -1.19 -1.42
N LEU A 398 23.73 -0.43 -1.95
CA LEU A 398 24.07 -0.40 -3.37
C LEU A 398 24.22 -1.81 -3.98
N ASP A 399 24.96 -2.72 -3.34
CA ASP A 399 25.20 -4.06 -3.89
C ASP A 399 23.93 -4.89 -4.07
N ARG A 400 22.91 -4.67 -3.22
CA ARG A 400 21.64 -5.40 -3.30
C ARG A 400 20.74 -4.85 -4.39
N VAL A 401 20.78 -3.54 -4.63
CA VAL A 401 19.88 -2.88 -5.59
C VAL A 401 20.49 -2.69 -6.98
N ARG A 402 21.82 -2.87 -7.13
CA ARG A 402 22.53 -2.67 -8.40
C ARG A 402 21.88 -3.38 -9.60
N PRO A 403 21.46 -4.66 -9.52
CA PRO A 403 20.81 -5.32 -10.66
C PRO A 403 19.49 -4.66 -11.08
N LEU A 404 18.68 -4.24 -10.09
CA LEU A 404 17.40 -3.57 -10.31
C LEU A 404 17.60 -2.21 -11.00
N ARG A 405 18.60 -1.46 -10.55
CA ARG A 405 18.97 -0.14 -11.10
C ARG A 405 19.45 -0.24 -12.54
N GLN A 406 20.28 -1.23 -12.83
CA GLN A 406 20.80 -1.45 -14.17
C GLN A 406 19.69 -1.84 -15.15
N ALA A 407 18.74 -2.70 -14.72
CA ALA A 407 17.56 -3.01 -15.50
C ALA A 407 16.70 -1.77 -15.78
N ALA A 408 16.43 -0.94 -14.76
CA ALA A 408 15.69 0.31 -14.92
C ALA A 408 16.41 1.30 -15.84
N LEU A 409 17.74 1.44 -15.71
CA LEU A 409 18.54 2.33 -16.57
C LEU A 409 18.56 1.84 -18.02
N GLY A 410 18.60 0.52 -18.24
CA GLY A 410 18.50 -0.06 -19.58
C GLY A 410 17.14 0.21 -20.25
N LEU A 411 16.05 0.27 -19.48
CA LEU A 411 14.75 0.72 -19.99
C LEU A 411 14.79 2.21 -20.37
N VAL A 412 15.38 3.06 -19.54
CA VAL A 412 15.55 4.50 -19.86
C VAL A 412 16.35 4.70 -21.14
N GLU A 413 17.50 4.02 -21.28
CA GLU A 413 18.33 4.05 -22.48
C GLU A 413 17.56 3.62 -23.73
N ARG A 414 16.77 2.54 -23.63
CA ARG A 414 15.92 2.06 -24.74
C ARG A 414 14.94 3.13 -25.21
N PHE A 415 14.27 3.83 -24.30
CA PHE A 415 13.28 4.84 -24.67
C PHE A 415 13.90 6.12 -25.24
N PHE A 416 15.12 6.47 -24.82
CA PHE A 416 15.91 7.47 -25.57
C PHE A 416 16.23 6.98 -27.00
N GLY A 417 16.54 5.69 -27.18
CA GLY A 417 16.83 5.08 -28.48
C GLY A 417 15.63 4.77 -29.37
N ALA A 418 14.39 4.90 -28.89
CA ALA A 418 13.19 4.46 -29.59
C ALA A 418 12.77 5.34 -30.78
N GLY A 419 13.45 6.47 -31.02
CA GLY A 419 13.14 7.41 -32.11
C GLY A 419 11.83 8.20 -31.90
N GLN A 420 11.19 8.07 -30.74
CA GLN A 420 9.93 8.76 -30.40
C GLN A 420 10.20 9.88 -29.40
N LEU A 421 10.20 11.12 -29.87
CA LEU A 421 10.58 12.30 -29.08
C LEU A 421 9.76 12.45 -27.78
N ALA A 422 8.45 12.17 -27.82
CA ALA A 422 7.59 12.24 -26.64
C ALA A 422 8.03 11.26 -25.53
N LEU A 423 8.40 10.02 -25.90
CA LEU A 423 8.87 9.01 -24.96
C LEU A 423 10.29 9.32 -24.45
N ALA A 424 11.14 9.90 -25.30
CA ALA A 424 12.46 10.39 -24.88
C ALA A 424 12.34 11.51 -23.82
N HIS A 425 11.40 12.45 -23.98
CA HIS A 425 11.09 13.44 -22.94
C HIS A 425 10.55 12.80 -21.66
N ALA A 426 9.67 11.82 -21.82
CA ALA A 426 9.00 11.16 -20.70
C ALA A 426 9.95 10.40 -19.76
N VAL A 427 11.11 9.92 -20.23
CA VAL A 427 12.10 9.24 -19.37
C VAL A 427 13.09 10.18 -18.68
N ILE A 428 13.12 11.47 -19.03
CA ILE A 428 14.05 12.43 -18.42
C ILE A 428 13.96 12.45 -16.88
N PRO A 429 12.76 12.49 -16.25
CA PRO A 429 12.68 12.51 -14.79
C PRO A 429 13.31 11.27 -14.12
N ALA A 430 13.35 10.13 -14.81
CA ALA A 430 14.00 8.93 -14.29
C ALA A 430 15.54 9.01 -14.37
N VAL A 431 16.10 9.53 -15.47
CA VAL A 431 17.56 9.72 -15.56
C VAL A 431 18.06 10.88 -14.68
N GLU A 432 17.23 11.90 -14.47
CA GLU A 432 17.48 12.95 -13.47
C GLU A 432 17.65 12.35 -12.08
N GLU A 433 16.73 11.48 -11.64
CA GLU A 433 16.86 10.77 -10.37
C GLU A 433 18.12 9.86 -10.34
N ALA A 434 18.46 9.23 -11.46
CA ALA A 434 19.62 8.34 -11.60
C ALA A 434 20.98 9.05 -11.48
N ILE A 435 21.07 10.34 -11.84
CA ILE A 435 22.33 11.10 -11.75
C ILE A 435 22.48 11.84 -10.41
N MET A 436 21.42 12.05 -9.63
CA MET A 436 21.48 12.77 -8.34
C MET A 436 22.53 12.21 -7.34
N PRO A 437 23.11 13.04 -6.45
CA PRO A 437 23.98 12.57 -5.38
C PRO A 437 23.18 11.95 -4.22
N CYS A 438 23.89 11.38 -3.23
CA CYS A 438 23.27 11.11 -1.93
C CYS A 438 23.05 12.45 -1.20
N CYS A 439 21.84 12.72 -0.71
CA CYS A 439 21.49 14.04 -0.15
C CYS A 439 21.44 14.08 1.39
N GLY A 440 21.24 12.94 2.06
CA GLY A 440 21.18 12.88 3.52
C GLY A 440 19.91 13.47 4.11
N ARG A 441 18.74 12.89 3.81
CA ARG A 441 17.45 13.39 4.31
C ARG A 441 17.40 13.42 5.84
N PHE A 442 16.56 14.31 6.39
CA PHE A 442 16.37 14.48 7.84
C PHE A 442 17.66 14.72 8.64
N GLY A 443 18.63 15.41 8.03
CA GLY A 443 19.90 15.77 8.67
C GLY A 443 20.92 14.63 8.75
N ARG A 444 20.72 13.52 8.02
CA ARG A 444 21.72 12.45 7.93
C ARG A 444 22.96 12.96 7.22
N LYS A 445 24.13 12.85 7.86
CA LYS A 445 25.40 13.19 7.20
C LYS A 445 25.78 12.10 6.21
N VAL A 446 25.97 12.50 4.95
CA VAL A 446 26.51 11.64 3.89
C VAL A 446 28.03 11.75 3.89
N THR A 447 28.73 10.62 3.86
CA THR A 447 30.19 10.60 3.84
C THR A 447 30.73 10.69 2.42
N GLU A 448 31.97 11.17 2.24
CA GLU A 448 32.65 11.16 0.93
C GLU A 448 32.77 9.74 0.36
N GLN A 449 33.06 8.75 1.23
CA GLN A 449 33.12 7.34 0.83
C GLN A 449 31.78 6.81 0.31
N GLU A 450 30.67 7.28 0.89
CA GLU A 450 29.34 6.93 0.40
C GLU A 450 29.09 7.55 -0.98
N GLN A 451 29.41 8.83 -1.19
CA GLN A 451 29.29 9.46 -2.53
C GLN A 451 30.13 8.71 -3.57
N GLU A 452 31.38 8.40 -3.23
CA GLU A 452 32.32 7.63 -4.05
C GLU A 452 31.74 6.29 -4.47
N ALA A 453 31.12 5.55 -3.54
CA ALA A 453 30.55 4.23 -3.81
C ALA A 453 29.46 4.29 -4.90
N TRP A 454 28.69 5.38 -4.97
CA TRP A 454 27.64 5.57 -5.97
C TRP A 454 28.12 6.14 -7.30
N ARG A 455 29.37 6.65 -7.40
CA ARG A 455 29.87 7.34 -8.60
C ARG A 455 29.74 6.50 -9.87
N ALA A 456 30.09 5.22 -9.82
CA ALA A 456 30.07 4.36 -11.00
C ALA A 456 28.67 4.25 -11.64
N GLU A 457 27.63 4.15 -10.81
CA GLU A 457 26.22 4.12 -11.26
C GLU A 457 25.78 5.48 -11.82
N ARG A 458 26.19 6.58 -11.19
CA ARG A 458 25.88 7.94 -11.65
C ARG A 458 26.55 8.26 -12.98
N LEU A 459 27.79 7.81 -13.18
CA LEU A 459 28.48 7.88 -14.47
C LEU A 459 27.80 7.00 -15.53
N ALA A 460 27.16 5.89 -15.16
CA ALA A 460 26.36 5.11 -16.10
C ALA A 460 25.14 5.90 -16.58
N ALA A 461 24.44 6.59 -15.67
CA ALA A 461 23.35 7.49 -16.06
C ALA A 461 23.83 8.64 -16.96
N LEU A 462 24.99 9.22 -16.67
CA LEU A 462 25.59 10.25 -17.53
C LEU A 462 25.91 9.73 -18.94
N ARG A 463 26.39 8.48 -19.08
CA ARG A 463 26.60 7.86 -20.39
C ARG A 463 25.30 7.71 -21.19
N VAL A 464 24.18 7.39 -20.53
CA VAL A 464 22.87 7.37 -21.18
C VAL A 464 22.47 8.77 -21.66
N ILE A 465 22.73 9.81 -20.88
CA ILE A 465 22.51 11.21 -21.30
C ILE A 465 23.40 11.57 -22.50
N GLU A 466 24.68 11.17 -22.50
CA GLU A 466 25.57 11.38 -23.64
C GLU A 466 25.03 10.74 -24.93
N THR A 467 24.62 9.48 -24.86
CA THR A 467 24.01 8.78 -26.00
C THR A 467 22.74 9.49 -26.46
N ALA A 468 21.90 9.95 -25.53
CA ALA A 468 20.67 10.69 -25.86
C ALA A 468 20.97 12.03 -26.57
N ILE A 469 22.00 12.76 -26.17
CA ILE A 469 22.42 14.01 -26.83
C ILE A 469 22.81 13.74 -28.30
N GLU A 470 23.58 12.69 -28.56
CA GLU A 470 24.02 12.34 -29.92
C GLU A 470 22.85 11.89 -30.80
N LEU A 471 21.97 11.04 -30.27
CA LEU A 471 20.79 10.54 -30.99
C LEU A 471 19.80 11.65 -31.35
N HIS A 472 19.69 12.67 -30.49
CA HIS A 472 18.67 13.73 -30.60
C HIS A 472 19.28 15.11 -30.83
N LYS A 473 20.45 15.18 -31.48
CA LYS A 473 21.17 16.43 -31.79
C LYS A 473 20.34 17.49 -32.54
N ASP A 474 19.32 17.04 -33.26
CA ASP A 474 18.42 17.89 -34.06
C ASP A 474 17.11 18.25 -33.33
N SER A 475 16.99 17.91 -32.03
CA SER A 475 15.80 18.12 -31.20
C SER A 475 16.04 19.16 -30.09
N PRO A 476 15.91 20.47 -30.36
CA PRO A 476 16.16 21.53 -29.39
C PRO A 476 15.44 21.38 -28.06
N SER A 477 14.19 20.92 -28.07
CA SER A 477 13.39 20.75 -26.85
C SER A 477 14.00 19.74 -25.90
N LEU A 478 14.48 18.59 -26.42
CA LEU A 478 15.12 17.55 -25.61
C LEU A 478 16.48 18.04 -25.10
N LEU A 479 17.28 18.66 -25.98
CA LEU A 479 18.59 19.18 -25.63
C LEU A 479 18.53 20.21 -24.50
N ILE A 480 17.52 21.10 -24.46
CA ILE A 480 17.35 22.04 -23.34
C ILE A 480 17.10 21.32 -22.02
N ARG A 481 16.25 20.29 -22.02
CA ARG A 481 15.96 19.53 -20.81
C ARG A 481 17.21 18.81 -20.30
N LEU A 482 17.93 18.11 -21.18
CA LEU A 482 19.19 17.44 -20.82
C LEU A 482 20.27 18.44 -20.37
N ARG A 483 20.34 19.61 -21.02
CA ARG A 483 21.23 20.71 -20.62
C ARG A 483 20.95 21.16 -19.19
N ARG A 484 19.68 21.35 -18.81
CA ARG A 484 19.29 21.72 -17.44
C ARG A 484 19.63 20.64 -16.43
N THR A 485 19.40 19.36 -16.77
CA THR A 485 19.79 18.23 -15.92
C THR A 485 21.30 18.27 -15.63
N LEU A 486 22.13 18.45 -16.66
CA LEU A 486 23.59 18.56 -16.49
C LEU A 486 24.01 19.81 -15.71
N TRP A 487 23.36 20.95 -15.97
CA TRP A 487 23.66 22.20 -15.28
C TRP A 487 23.45 22.09 -13.77
N ARG A 488 22.33 21.49 -13.33
CA ARG A 488 22.05 21.24 -11.91
C ARG A 488 23.16 20.41 -11.24
N CYS A 489 23.69 19.41 -11.93
CA CYS A 489 24.84 18.64 -11.45
C CYS A 489 26.11 19.49 -11.41
N ILE A 490 26.35 20.35 -12.40
CA ILE A 490 27.56 21.18 -12.46
C ILE A 490 27.63 22.17 -11.28
N GLU A 491 26.49 22.74 -10.88
CA GLU A 491 26.46 23.73 -9.80
C GLU A 491 26.47 23.14 -8.40
N ALA A 492 25.67 22.10 -8.16
CA ALA A 492 25.32 21.69 -6.80
C ALA A 492 25.91 20.33 -6.39
N ASP A 493 26.61 19.62 -7.26
CA ASP A 493 27.04 18.26 -6.95
C ASP A 493 28.27 18.21 -6.02
N PRO A 494 28.25 17.36 -4.98
CA PRO A 494 29.38 17.22 -4.07
C PRO A 494 30.56 16.43 -4.65
N ASP A 495 30.42 15.75 -5.80
CA ASP A 495 31.47 14.90 -6.40
C ASP A 495 32.21 15.61 -7.55
N PRO A 496 33.45 16.12 -7.34
CA PRO A 496 34.18 16.89 -8.36
C PRO A 496 34.46 16.10 -9.64
N SER A 497 34.64 14.78 -9.52
CA SER A 497 34.91 13.91 -10.66
C SER A 497 33.68 13.82 -11.59
N LEU A 498 32.49 13.71 -11.00
CA LEU A 498 31.25 13.71 -11.77
C LEU A 498 30.96 15.09 -12.37
N VAL A 499 31.23 16.18 -11.64
CA VAL A 499 31.08 17.55 -12.14
C VAL A 499 31.94 17.78 -13.39
N ALA A 500 33.20 17.32 -13.37
CA ALA A 500 34.10 17.43 -14.52
C ALA A 500 33.53 16.70 -15.76
N GLU A 501 33.01 15.49 -15.58
CA GLU A 501 32.37 14.72 -16.65
C GLU A 501 31.06 15.37 -17.13
N CYS A 502 30.25 15.92 -16.24
CA CYS A 502 29.04 16.67 -16.61
C CYS A 502 29.37 17.91 -17.44
N ARG A 503 30.44 18.66 -17.11
CA ARG A 503 30.93 19.79 -17.91
C ARG A 503 31.39 19.35 -19.30
N ARG A 504 32.14 18.24 -19.39
CA ARG A 504 32.56 17.65 -20.67
C ARG A 504 31.35 17.31 -21.54
N THR A 505 30.34 16.68 -20.96
CA THR A 505 29.11 16.28 -21.67
C THR A 505 28.26 17.48 -22.06
N HIS A 506 28.12 18.48 -21.18
CA HIS A 506 27.40 19.71 -21.46
C HIS A 506 28.01 20.48 -22.64
N ALA A 507 29.34 20.51 -22.75
CA ALA A 507 30.04 21.14 -23.87
C ALA A 507 29.85 20.44 -25.23
N ARG A 508 29.37 19.19 -25.24
CA ARG A 508 29.06 18.44 -26.48
C ARG A 508 27.67 18.74 -27.04
N ILE A 509 26.81 19.39 -26.27
CA ILE A 509 25.47 19.75 -26.73
C ILE A 509 25.59 20.74 -27.91
N PRO A 510 25.00 20.44 -29.09
CA PRO A 510 25.13 21.29 -30.27
C PRO A 510 24.60 22.70 -30.02
N ASP A 511 25.43 23.73 -30.21
CA ASP A 511 25.01 25.13 -30.11
C ASP A 511 24.45 25.65 -31.45
N GLY A 512 23.29 25.12 -31.83
CA GLY A 512 22.57 25.51 -33.05
C GLY A 512 21.63 26.69 -32.84
N PHE A 513 21.29 27.41 -33.92
CA PHE A 513 20.34 28.52 -33.90
C PHE A 513 19.01 28.15 -33.22
N SER A 514 18.43 27.00 -33.60
CA SER A 514 17.17 26.51 -33.03
C SER A 514 17.27 26.24 -31.52
N LEU A 515 18.44 25.80 -31.04
CA LEU A 515 18.67 25.62 -29.61
C LEU A 515 18.75 26.96 -28.89
N ARG A 516 19.48 27.94 -29.43
CA ARG A 516 19.56 29.30 -28.86
C ARG A 516 18.19 29.97 -28.75
N VAL A 517 17.37 29.88 -29.81
CA VAL A 517 15.99 30.39 -29.78
C VAL A 517 15.16 29.68 -28.71
N ALA A 518 15.24 28.35 -28.65
CA ALA A 518 14.47 27.60 -27.66
C ALA A 518 14.95 27.89 -26.22
N ARG A 519 16.25 28.18 -25.99
CA ARG A 519 16.79 28.65 -24.71
C ARG A 519 16.13 29.98 -24.33
N LEU A 520 16.23 31.00 -25.19
CA LEU A 520 15.61 32.31 -24.97
C LEU A 520 14.11 32.23 -24.63
N LEU A 521 13.36 31.31 -25.24
CA LEU A 521 11.93 31.17 -25.03
C LEU A 521 11.53 30.39 -23.78
N THR A 522 12.43 29.58 -23.20
CA THR A 522 12.04 28.59 -22.19
C THR A 522 12.86 28.62 -20.91
N SER A 523 14.04 29.24 -20.88
CA SER A 523 14.91 29.36 -19.70
C SER A 523 15.04 30.79 -19.21
N TRP A 524 15.44 30.91 -17.96
CA TRP A 524 15.81 32.15 -17.29
C TRP A 524 17.34 32.23 -17.12
N PRO A 525 17.90 33.43 -16.85
CA PRO A 525 19.33 33.59 -16.63
C PRO A 525 19.88 32.65 -15.54
N THR A 526 19.10 32.44 -14.48
CA THR A 526 19.44 31.54 -13.35
C THR A 526 19.39 30.05 -13.70
N ASP A 527 18.76 29.68 -14.82
CA ASP A 527 18.74 28.29 -15.28
C ASP A 527 20.02 27.92 -16.06
N GLU A 528 20.85 28.91 -16.42
CA GLU A 528 21.91 28.74 -17.42
C GLU A 528 23.25 29.38 -17.08
N LEU A 529 23.29 30.30 -16.11
CA LEU A 529 24.49 31.02 -15.68
C LEU A 529 24.70 30.83 -14.17
N ASP A 530 25.97 30.78 -13.76
CA ASP A 530 26.35 30.53 -12.36
C ASP A 530 25.98 31.73 -11.50
N VAL A 531 24.90 31.59 -10.73
CA VAL A 531 24.42 32.60 -9.79
C VAL A 531 24.61 32.08 -8.37
N ARG A 532 25.71 32.49 -7.74
CA ARG A 532 26.06 32.05 -6.38
C ARG A 532 25.08 32.60 -5.34
N SER A 533 24.57 31.70 -4.50
CA SER A 533 23.77 32.06 -3.32
C SER A 533 24.64 32.75 -2.26
N GLY A 534 24.25 33.94 -1.79
CA GLY A 534 25.00 34.71 -0.77
C GLY A 534 24.59 36.19 -0.68
N SER A 535 25.37 37.00 0.05
CA SER A 535 25.15 38.46 0.17
C SER A 535 25.11 39.19 -1.18
N ASP A 536 25.78 38.60 -2.18
CA ASP A 536 25.98 39.20 -3.50
C ASP A 536 24.99 38.62 -4.55
N LEU A 537 23.97 37.87 -4.11
CA LEU A 537 22.99 37.23 -5.00
C LEU A 537 22.38 38.22 -5.99
N ASN A 538 21.97 39.40 -5.53
CA ASN A 538 21.37 40.42 -6.39
C ASN A 538 22.33 40.90 -7.48
N VAL A 539 23.63 41.04 -7.17
CA VAL A 539 24.66 41.43 -8.15
C VAL A 539 24.89 40.30 -9.16
N GLY A 540 24.94 39.05 -8.68
CA GLY A 540 25.07 37.87 -9.54
C GLY A 540 23.89 37.69 -10.48
N VAL A 541 22.66 37.90 -10.00
CA VAL A 541 21.43 37.87 -10.83
C VAL A 541 21.47 38.96 -11.89
N THR A 542 21.80 40.21 -11.52
CA THR A 542 21.87 41.32 -12.50
C THR A 542 22.97 41.12 -13.55
N GLU A 543 24.12 40.57 -13.17
CA GLU A 543 25.19 40.25 -14.12
C GLU A 543 24.78 39.09 -15.05
N ALA A 544 24.14 38.06 -14.52
CA ALA A 544 23.58 36.97 -15.31
C ALA A 544 22.50 37.48 -16.29
N GLU A 545 21.61 38.36 -15.86
CA GLU A 545 20.61 39.01 -16.72
C GLU A 545 21.28 39.78 -17.87
N ARG A 546 22.31 40.58 -17.60
CA ARG A 546 23.04 41.31 -18.66
C ARG A 546 23.75 40.40 -19.65
N GLN A 547 24.38 39.33 -19.15
CA GLN A 547 25.04 38.35 -20.02
C GLN A 547 24.04 37.55 -20.85
N TRP A 548 22.86 37.28 -20.29
CA TRP A 548 21.75 36.63 -20.97
C TRP A 548 21.12 37.52 -22.04
N GLU A 549 20.93 38.81 -21.75
CA GLU A 549 20.43 39.82 -22.70
C GLU A 549 21.39 40.07 -23.87
N ALA A 550 22.69 39.85 -23.67
CA ALA A 550 23.71 39.98 -24.71
C ALA A 550 23.78 38.78 -25.67
N PHE A 551 23.09 37.68 -25.35
CA PHE A 551 23.03 36.43 -26.10
C PHE A 551 21.88 36.44 -27.11
#